data_AF-A0A494YR30-F1
#
_entry.id   AF-A0A494YR30-F1
#
_cell.length_a   1.000
_cell.length_b   1.000
_cell.length_c   1.000
_cell.angle_alpha   90.00
_cell.angle_beta   90.00
_cell.angle_gamma   90.00
#
_symmetry.space_group_name_H-M   'P 1'
#
loop_
_entity.id
_entity.type
_entity.pdbx_description
1 polymer ?
#
loop_
_entity_poly.entity_id
_entity_poly.type
_entity_poly.pdbx_seq_one_letter_code
_entity_poly.pdbx_strand_id
1 'polypeptide(L)'
;MNIEKEIVQLKYQIKLLKFMVNEDDFPFFMYALDHDFEESQVNALLKVLSAFKYRLNKAKDNTYGNSFHESIKEDESLKLLLKTYQIEVHDIYKNALPNIAEFRDYLNSIFADKEINSKHLLMSLKKQSIHKNLCEDLLNQLEEL
;
A
#
# COMPACT_ATOMS: atom_id res chain seq x y z
N MET A 1 -0.90 33.44 15.77
CA MET A 1 -1.41 32.10 15.47
C MET A 1 -0.38 31.10 15.97
N ASN A 2 -0.74 30.17 16.84
CA ASN A 2 0.21 29.18 17.38
C ASN A 2 0.01 27.87 16.63
N ILE A 3 0.88 27.61 15.66
CA ILE A 3 0.82 26.46 14.76
C ILE A 3 0.88 25.13 15.54
N GLU A 4 1.72 25.05 16.58
CA GLU A 4 1.83 23.84 17.41
C GLU A 4 0.52 23.53 18.13
N LYS A 5 -0.14 24.56 18.67
CA LYS A 5 -1.43 24.43 19.33
C LYS A 5 -2.52 23.96 18.36
N GLU A 6 -2.51 24.46 17.12
CA GLU A 6 -3.44 24.04 16.08
C GLU A 6 -3.21 22.58 15.68
N ILE A 7 -1.96 22.14 15.52
CA ILE A 7 -1.61 20.74 15.23
C ILE A 7 -2.11 19.81 16.34
N VAL A 8 -1.91 20.17 17.61
CA VAL A 8 -2.40 19.37 18.76
C VAL A 8 -3.92 19.25 18.74
N GLN A 9 -4.63 20.34 18.42
CA GLN A 9 -6.09 20.33 18.32
C GLN A 9 -6.57 19.45 17.16
N LEU A 10 -5.92 19.52 16.00
CA LEU A 10 -6.25 18.69 14.83
C LEU A 10 -6.00 17.21 15.11
N LYS A 11 -4.86 16.83 15.71
CA LYS A 11 -4.59 15.44 16.09
C LYS A 11 -5.62 14.91 17.08
N TYR A 12 -6.07 15.75 18.04
CA TYR A 12 -7.12 15.36 18.96
C TYR A 12 -8.48 15.19 18.28
N GLN A 13 -8.85 16.10 17.36
CA GLN A 13 -10.07 15.97 16.56
C GLN A 13 -10.07 14.69 15.72
N ILE A 14 -8.95 14.36 15.06
CA ILE A 14 -8.80 13.11 14.31
C ILE A 14 -9.00 11.90 15.24
N LYS A 15 -8.39 11.91 16.43
CA LYS A 15 -8.57 10.85 17.43
C LYS A 15 -10.04 10.67 17.84
N LEU A 16 -10.77 11.77 18.04
CA LEU A 16 -12.21 11.71 18.34
C LEU A 16 -13.02 11.14 17.17
N LEU A 17 -12.71 11.55 15.94
CA LEU A 17 -13.36 11.02 14.73
C LEU A 17 -13.11 9.52 14.57
N LYS A 18 -11.91 9.03 14.88
CA LYS A 18 -11.60 7.59 14.85
C LYS A 18 -12.52 6.77 15.74
N PHE A 19 -12.82 7.25 16.96
CA PHE A 19 -13.75 6.57 17.87
C PHE A 19 -15.20 6.53 17.37
N MET A 20 -15.56 7.35 16.40
CA MET A 20 -16.89 7.35 15.79
C MET A 20 -17.00 6.37 14.62
N VAL A 21 -15.88 5.92 14.07
CA VAL A 21 -15.85 4.98 12.95
C VAL A 21 -15.72 3.56 13.49
N ASN A 22 -16.45 2.63 12.90
CA ASN A 22 -16.33 1.22 13.24
C ASN A 22 -14.96 0.69 12.74
N GLU A 23 -14.05 0.39 13.67
CA GLU A 23 -12.70 -0.08 13.35
C GLU A 23 -12.72 -1.42 12.59
N ASP A 24 -13.75 -2.24 12.79
CA ASP A 24 -13.92 -3.51 12.09
C ASP A 24 -14.20 -3.34 10.59
N ASP A 25 -14.82 -2.21 10.20
CA ASP A 25 -15.18 -1.93 8.81
C ASP A 25 -13.99 -1.34 8.02
N PHE A 26 -13.09 -0.62 8.69
CA PHE A 26 -11.98 0.10 8.05
C PHE A 26 -10.60 -0.14 8.69
N PRO A 27 -10.19 -1.41 8.90
CA PRO A 27 -8.98 -1.72 9.66
C PRO A 27 -7.68 -1.21 9.03
N PHE A 28 -7.59 -1.12 7.69
CA PHE A 28 -6.41 -0.54 7.04
C PHE A 28 -6.36 0.99 7.20
N PHE A 29 -7.50 1.68 7.09
CA PHE A 29 -7.51 3.13 7.31
C PHE A 29 -7.24 3.48 8.77
N MET A 30 -7.70 2.67 9.72
CA MET A 30 -7.30 2.82 11.12
C MET A 30 -5.80 2.61 11.31
N TYR A 31 -5.24 1.56 10.71
CA TYR A 31 -3.80 1.31 10.71
C TYR A 31 -3.01 2.50 10.15
N ALA A 32 -3.45 3.06 9.01
CA ALA A 32 -2.81 4.23 8.39
C ALA A 32 -2.85 5.47 9.29
N LEU A 33 -3.98 5.70 9.99
CA LEU A 33 -4.11 6.80 10.94
C LEU A 33 -3.28 6.59 12.21
N ASP A 34 -3.16 5.35 12.72
CA ASP A 34 -2.33 5.03 13.88
C ASP A 34 -0.83 5.25 13.63
N HIS A 35 -0.41 5.11 12.36
CA HIS A 35 0.99 5.25 11.96
C HIS A 35 1.28 6.61 11.29
N ASP A 36 0.33 7.57 11.35
CA ASP A 36 0.44 8.90 10.73
C ASP A 36 0.90 8.82 9.25
N PHE A 37 0.29 7.92 8.46
CA PHE A 37 0.62 7.77 7.05
C PHE A 37 0.20 9.01 6.25
N GLU A 38 1.10 9.49 5.39
CA GLU A 38 0.76 10.52 4.42
C GLU A 38 -0.09 9.92 3.28
N GLU A 39 -0.92 10.76 2.67
CA GLU A 39 -1.75 10.36 1.51
C GLU A 39 -0.89 9.85 0.35
N SER A 40 0.26 10.48 0.12
CA SER A 40 1.28 10.08 -0.86
C SER A 40 1.77 8.65 -0.60
N GLN A 41 2.04 8.30 0.66
CA GLN A 41 2.50 6.97 1.07
C GLN A 41 1.41 5.92 0.86
N VAL A 42 0.17 6.23 1.25
CA VAL A 42 -0.99 5.35 1.03
C VAL A 42 -1.20 5.12 -0.46
N ASN A 43 -1.16 6.17 -1.27
CA ASN A 43 -1.32 6.08 -2.71
C ASN A 43 -0.21 5.23 -3.35
N ALA A 44 1.05 5.44 -2.98
CA ALA A 44 2.17 4.63 -3.48
C ALA A 44 1.99 3.14 -3.14
N LEU A 45 1.62 2.83 -1.89
CA LEU A 45 1.33 1.46 -1.45
C LEU A 45 0.23 0.81 -2.31
N LEU A 46 -0.90 1.50 -2.51
CA LEU A 46 -2.02 0.98 -3.31
C LEU A 46 -1.64 0.77 -4.79
N LYS A 47 -0.76 1.62 -5.34
CA LYS A 47 -0.24 1.44 -6.71
C LYS A 47 0.68 0.22 -6.81
N VAL A 48 1.57 0.01 -5.84
CA VAL A 48 2.40 -1.20 -5.76
C VAL A 48 1.53 -2.46 -5.67
N LEU A 49 0.52 -2.46 -4.79
CA LEU A 49 -0.41 -3.59 -4.65
C LEU A 49 -1.21 -3.86 -5.93
N SER A 50 -1.60 -2.80 -6.65
CA SER A 50 -2.27 -2.91 -7.94
C SER A 50 -1.38 -3.55 -9.00
N ALA A 51 -0.10 -3.15 -9.07
CA ALA A 51 0.88 -3.75 -9.97
C ALA A 51 1.15 -5.23 -9.62
N PHE A 52 1.22 -5.55 -8.33
CA PHE A 52 1.38 -6.92 -7.84
C PHE A 52 0.18 -7.79 -8.22
N LYS A 53 -1.05 -7.28 -8.01
CA LYS A 53 -2.28 -7.99 -8.42
C LYS A 53 -2.28 -8.25 -9.92
N TYR A 54 -1.83 -7.29 -10.74
CA TYR A 54 -1.70 -7.49 -12.17
C TYR A 54 -0.71 -8.61 -12.51
N ARG A 55 0.50 -8.56 -11.94
CA ARG A 55 1.55 -9.60 -12.14
C ARG A 55 1.04 -10.99 -11.77
N LEU A 56 0.35 -11.10 -10.63
CA LEU A 56 -0.23 -12.35 -10.15
C LEU A 56 -1.31 -12.88 -11.10
N ASN A 57 -2.21 -12.01 -11.59
CA ASN A 57 -3.27 -12.42 -12.51
C ASN A 57 -2.73 -12.76 -13.90
N LYS A 58 -1.77 -11.99 -14.41
CA LYS A 58 -1.09 -12.26 -15.69
C LYS A 58 -0.37 -13.61 -15.68
N ALA A 59 0.24 -13.98 -14.57
CA ALA A 59 0.87 -15.29 -14.42
C ALA A 59 -0.15 -16.44 -14.45
N LYS A 60 -1.40 -16.21 -14.04
CA LYS A 60 -2.50 -17.19 -14.10
C LYS A 60 -3.19 -17.21 -15.48
N ASP A 61 -3.29 -16.06 -16.12
CA ASP A 61 -3.92 -15.87 -17.43
C ASP A 61 -3.12 -14.86 -18.28
N ASN A 62 -2.41 -15.37 -19.29
CA ASN A 62 -1.58 -14.55 -20.18
C ASN A 62 -2.38 -13.53 -21.02
N THR A 63 -3.71 -13.64 -21.06
CA THR A 63 -4.59 -12.70 -21.76
C THR A 63 -5.06 -11.55 -20.85
N TYR A 64 -4.75 -11.60 -19.56
CA TYR A 64 -5.20 -10.62 -18.56
C TYR A 64 -4.58 -9.23 -18.78
N GLY A 65 -5.42 -8.27 -19.15
CA GLY A 65 -5.15 -6.83 -18.98
C GLY A 65 -4.02 -6.24 -19.81
N ASN A 66 -3.68 -6.82 -20.97
CA ASN A 66 -2.55 -6.37 -21.78
C ASN A 66 -2.66 -4.91 -22.26
N SER A 67 -3.84 -4.40 -22.62
CA SER A 67 -3.98 -3.01 -23.12
C SER A 67 -4.09 -1.93 -22.04
N PHE A 68 -4.70 -2.24 -20.89
CA PHE A 68 -4.94 -1.25 -19.83
C PHE A 68 -3.69 -0.97 -18.98
N HIS A 69 -2.81 -1.96 -18.81
CA HIS A 69 -1.60 -1.78 -18.00
C HIS A 69 -0.42 -1.18 -18.77
N GLU A 70 -0.40 -1.31 -20.10
CA GLU A 70 0.62 -0.63 -20.92
C GLU A 70 0.48 0.89 -20.86
N SER A 71 -0.75 1.42 -20.87
CA SER A 71 -1.00 2.86 -20.72
C SER A 71 -0.69 3.39 -19.31
N ILE A 72 -0.86 2.56 -18.26
CA ILE A 72 -0.48 2.94 -16.89
C ILE A 72 1.03 3.09 -16.71
N LYS A 73 1.85 2.36 -17.49
CA LYS A 73 3.32 2.54 -17.46
C LYS A 73 3.75 3.92 -17.96
N GLU A 74 2.90 4.56 -18.76
CA GLU A 74 3.15 5.88 -19.35
C GLU A 74 2.56 7.03 -18.52
N ASP A 75 1.83 6.73 -17.44
CA ASP A 75 1.23 7.73 -16.56
C ASP A 75 2.31 8.53 -15.81
N GLU A 76 2.48 9.80 -16.20
CA GLU A 76 3.43 10.73 -15.59
C GLU A 76 3.14 11.00 -14.10
N SER A 77 1.87 10.96 -13.68
CA SER A 77 1.51 11.16 -12.27
C SER A 77 1.98 10.00 -11.40
N LEU A 78 1.87 8.77 -11.91
CA LEU A 78 2.37 7.57 -11.26
C LEU A 78 3.90 7.58 -11.17
N LYS A 79 4.58 7.96 -12.26
CA LYS A 79 6.04 8.09 -12.28
C LYS A 79 6.52 9.09 -11.24
N LEU A 80 5.91 10.26 -11.17
CA LEU A 80 6.29 11.30 -10.21
C LEU A 80 6.10 10.83 -8.76
N LEU A 81 4.96 10.18 -8.48
CA LEU A 81 4.66 9.64 -7.15
C LEU A 81 5.70 8.60 -6.72
N LEU A 82 5.95 7.59 -7.55
CA LEU A 82 6.87 6.50 -7.20
C LEU A 82 8.33 6.94 -7.13
N LYS A 83 8.72 7.90 -7.99
CA LYS A 83 10.06 8.49 -7.95
C LYS A 83 10.37 9.18 -6.61
N THR A 84 9.36 9.73 -5.94
CA THR A 84 9.51 10.32 -4.59
C THR A 84 10.01 9.29 -3.57
N TYR A 85 9.70 8.01 -3.79
CA TYR A 85 10.12 6.89 -2.96
C TYR A 85 11.25 6.06 -3.59
N GLN A 86 11.92 6.59 -4.63
CA GLN A 86 12.99 5.88 -5.36
C GLN A 86 12.51 4.54 -5.96
N ILE A 87 11.22 4.44 -6.30
CA ILE A 87 10.63 3.28 -6.95
C ILE A 87 10.46 3.58 -8.43
N GLU A 88 11.02 2.72 -9.26
CA GLU A 88 10.83 2.82 -10.71
C GLU A 88 9.59 2.05 -11.17
N VAL A 89 8.82 2.64 -12.07
CA VAL A 89 7.58 2.03 -12.59
C VAL A 89 7.85 0.67 -13.25
N HIS A 90 9.00 0.53 -13.92
CA HIS A 90 9.34 -0.73 -14.59
C HIS A 90 9.59 -1.87 -13.59
N ASP A 91 10.08 -1.58 -12.38
CA ASP A 91 10.37 -2.59 -11.37
C ASP A 91 9.09 -3.22 -10.82
N ILE A 92 8.07 -2.41 -10.54
CA ILE A 92 6.79 -2.90 -10.00
C ILE A 92 6.00 -3.70 -11.05
N TYR A 93 6.24 -3.48 -12.35
CA TYR A 93 5.57 -4.15 -13.47
C TYR A 93 6.43 -5.22 -14.19
N LYS A 94 7.49 -5.73 -13.56
CA LYS A 94 8.31 -6.81 -14.11
C LYS A 94 7.54 -8.12 -14.29
N ASN A 95 7.98 -8.95 -15.24
CA ASN A 95 7.40 -10.28 -15.51
C ASN A 95 7.90 -11.33 -14.49
N ALA A 96 7.65 -11.11 -13.19
CA ALA A 96 7.94 -12.05 -12.12
C ALA A 96 6.77 -12.13 -11.14
N LEU A 97 6.59 -13.23 -10.42
CA LEU A 97 5.58 -13.30 -9.36
C LEU A 97 5.95 -12.34 -8.22
N PRO A 98 4.98 -11.65 -7.61
CA PRO A 98 5.22 -10.87 -6.40
C PRO A 98 5.65 -11.77 -5.25
N ASN A 99 6.60 -11.30 -4.46
CA ASN A 99 7.04 -12.03 -3.27
C ASN A 99 7.13 -11.10 -2.04
N ILE A 100 7.16 -11.71 -0.86
CA ILE A 100 7.13 -10.98 0.41
C ILE A 100 8.41 -10.16 0.67
N ALA A 101 9.57 -10.62 0.22
CA ALA A 101 10.82 -9.85 0.37
C ALA A 101 10.75 -8.56 -0.46
N GLU A 102 10.33 -8.67 -1.72
CA GLU A 102 10.09 -7.53 -2.61
C GLU A 102 9.03 -6.57 -2.03
N PHE A 103 7.96 -7.09 -1.43
CA PHE A 103 6.96 -6.25 -0.78
C PHE A 103 7.57 -5.45 0.39
N ARG A 104 8.40 -6.09 1.23
CA ARG A 104 9.09 -5.43 2.34
C ARG A 104 10.05 -4.36 1.85
N ASP A 105 10.75 -4.58 0.75
CA ASP A 105 11.63 -3.57 0.15
C ASP A 105 10.84 -2.32 -0.24
N TYR A 106 9.68 -2.48 -0.89
CA TYR A 106 8.80 -1.34 -1.20
C TYR A 106 8.24 -0.65 0.04
N LEU A 107 7.92 -1.40 1.10
CA LEU A 107 7.51 -0.78 2.37
C LEU A 107 8.64 0.05 2.98
N ASN A 108 9.88 -0.46 2.97
CA ASN A 108 11.04 0.26 3.48
C ASN A 108 11.32 1.53 2.65
N SER A 109 11.06 1.52 1.35
CA SER A 109 11.16 2.71 0.50
C SER A 109 10.06 3.73 0.78
N ILE A 110 8.80 3.29 0.90
CA ILE A 110 7.64 4.17 1.07
C ILE A 110 7.58 4.77 2.48
N PHE A 111 7.93 3.97 3.48
CA PHE A 111 7.81 4.27 4.91
C PHE A 111 9.17 4.28 5.60
N ALA A 112 10.21 4.83 4.95
CA ALA A 112 11.60 4.79 5.41
C ALA A 112 11.83 5.34 6.83
N ASP A 113 10.95 6.22 7.30
CA ASP A 113 10.97 6.84 8.62
C ASP A 113 10.15 6.09 9.68
N LYS A 114 9.50 4.97 9.32
CA LYS A 114 8.53 4.25 10.16
C LYS A 114 8.85 2.76 10.23
N GLU A 115 8.68 2.16 11.41
CA GLU A 115 8.80 0.71 11.57
C GLU A 115 7.48 0.03 11.19
N ILE A 116 7.41 -0.55 9.98
CA ILE A 116 6.19 -1.17 9.47
C ILE A 116 6.24 -2.69 9.64
N ASN A 117 5.29 -3.21 10.43
CA ASN A 117 5.05 -4.64 10.50
C ASN A 117 4.25 -5.11 9.27
N SER A 118 4.97 -5.62 8.26
CA SER A 118 4.39 -6.14 7.01
C SER A 118 3.24 -7.13 7.22
N LYS A 119 3.31 -8.02 8.23
CA LYS A 119 2.23 -8.98 8.54
C LYS A 119 0.96 -8.27 8.98
N HIS A 120 1.08 -7.31 9.90
CA HIS A 120 -0.08 -6.55 10.41
C HIS A 120 -0.72 -5.70 9.31
N LEU A 121 0.10 -5.03 8.49
CA LEU A 121 -0.38 -4.26 7.35
C LEU A 121 -1.13 -5.14 6.33
N LEU A 122 -0.59 -6.30 5.97
CA LEU A 122 -1.26 -7.23 5.06
C LEU A 122 -2.56 -7.78 5.65
N MET A 123 -2.59 -8.06 6.95
CA MET A 123 -3.82 -8.47 7.64
C MET A 123 -4.88 -7.37 7.63
N SER A 124 -4.51 -6.10 7.87
CA SER A 124 -5.46 -4.99 7.83
C SER A 124 -6.01 -4.76 6.43
N LEU A 125 -5.15 -4.80 5.40
CA LEU A 125 -5.55 -4.71 3.99
C LEU A 125 -6.53 -5.85 3.62
N LYS A 126 -6.19 -7.08 3.99
CA LYS A 126 -7.03 -8.27 3.75
C LYS A 126 -8.40 -8.15 4.42
N LYS A 127 -8.45 -7.76 5.70
CA LYS A 127 -9.71 -7.60 6.45
C LYS A 127 -10.63 -6.57 5.79
N GLN A 128 -10.07 -5.52 5.22
CA GLN A 128 -10.82 -4.50 4.47
C GLN A 128 -11.05 -4.86 2.99
N SER A 129 -10.79 -6.11 2.58
CA SER A 129 -10.93 -6.61 1.20
C SER A 129 -10.10 -5.87 0.14
N ILE A 130 -9.06 -5.14 0.55
CA ILE A 130 -8.12 -4.48 -0.37
C ILE A 130 -7.15 -5.53 -0.92
N HIS A 131 -7.23 -5.80 -2.23
CA HIS A 131 -6.41 -6.81 -2.91
C HIS A 131 -6.37 -8.17 -2.17
N LYS A 132 -7.51 -8.62 -1.63
CA LYS A 132 -7.63 -9.77 -0.71
C LYS A 132 -6.78 -10.99 -1.09
N ASN A 133 -6.92 -11.49 -2.32
CA ASN A 133 -6.20 -12.69 -2.78
C ASN A 133 -4.68 -12.48 -2.81
N LEU A 134 -4.21 -11.29 -3.21
CA LEU A 134 -2.79 -10.96 -3.17
C LEU A 134 -2.28 -10.92 -1.72
N CYS A 135 -3.05 -10.33 -0.81
CA CYS A 135 -2.68 -10.29 0.60
C CYS A 135 -2.62 -11.70 1.20
N GLU A 136 -3.54 -12.60 0.82
CA GLU A 136 -3.50 -14.01 1.20
C GLU A 136 -2.24 -14.71 0.67
N ASP A 137 -1.92 -14.54 -0.61
CA ASP A 137 -0.71 -15.12 -1.22
C ASP A 137 0.58 -14.64 -0.52
N LEU A 138 0.68 -13.34 -0.21
CA LEU A 138 1.84 -12.77 0.50
C LEU A 138 1.90 -13.17 1.98
N LEU A 139 0.74 -13.32 2.65
CA LEU A 139 0.68 -13.80 4.03
C LEU A 139 1.10 -15.26 4.14
N ASN A 140 0.72 -16.11 3.18
CA ASN A 140 1.15 -17.51 3.19
C ASN A 140 2.68 -17.64 3.04
N GLN A 141 3.31 -16.80 2.21
CA GLN A 141 4.78 -16.76 2.10
C GLN A 141 5.48 -16.37 3.40
N LEU A 142 4.82 -15.65 4.31
CA LEU A 142 5.37 -15.33 5.64
C LEU A 142 5.35 -16.52 6.59
N GLU A 143 4.44 -17.47 6.40
CA GLU A 143 4.29 -18.66 7.25
C GLU A 143 5.23 -19.79 6.82
N GLU A 144 5.77 -19.72 5.59
CA GLU A 144 6.75 -20.66 5.03
C GLU A 144 8.22 -20.28 5.35
N LEU A 145 8.46 -19.15 6.02
CA LEU A 145 9.77 -18.64 6.45
C LEU A 145 10.06 -18.91 7.92
#